data_AF-A0A968R7U0-F1
#
_entry.id   AF-A0A968R7U0-F1
#
_cell.length_a   1.000
_cell.length_b   1.000
_cell.length_c   1.000
_cell.angle_alpha   90.00
_cell.angle_beta   90.00
_cell.angle_gamma   90.00
#
_symmetry.space_group_name_H-M   'P 1'
#
loop_
_entity.id
_entity.type
_entity.pdbx_description
1 polymer ?
#
loop_
_entity_poly.entity_id
_entity_poly.type
_entity_poly.pdbx_seq_one_letter_code
_entity_poly.pdbx_strand_id
1 'polypeptide(L)'
;MRADKRPQKNKSEQLFRQSQCDITIYADKGSLALRFPKRHNPLWEQLDGKSLNGKPKCLGIGKYGFKDDADGWKRANQIAVQIEADLDHPEWHKLFDVTLAKYGIGSAKYAKMADVLQMPGVKQPKPETTVGELWEDYLLWKETQVEPTTFHDTYQTAFTNIIKGLKWNNKTKSFMIRVWDLGFNPKRTKCRNSSASTIC
;
A
#
# COMPACT_ATOMS: atom_id res chain seq x y z
N MET A 1 2.12 60.07 4.19
CA MET A 1 2.00 59.27 2.96
C MET A 1 2.75 57.96 3.15
N ARG A 2 2.06 56.86 3.48
CA ARG A 2 2.66 55.52 3.63
C ARG A 2 2.12 54.65 2.49
N ALA A 3 3.03 54.18 1.64
CA ALA A 3 2.72 53.32 0.51
C ALA A 3 2.69 51.86 0.98
N ASP A 4 1.50 51.27 1.05
CA ASP A 4 1.30 49.83 1.23
C ASP A 4 1.64 49.10 -0.08
N LYS A 5 2.82 48.49 -0.14
CA LYS A 5 3.18 47.51 -1.17
C LYS A 5 2.69 46.13 -0.73
N ARG A 6 1.53 45.69 -1.25
CA ARG A 6 1.16 44.27 -1.25
C ARG A 6 1.93 43.55 -2.38
N PRO A 7 2.62 42.44 -2.11
CA PRO A 7 3.18 41.62 -3.17
C PRO A 7 2.06 40.85 -3.87
N GLN A 8 1.84 41.15 -5.15
CA GLN A 8 1.12 40.25 -6.05
C GLN A 8 2.00 39.05 -6.36
N LYS A 9 1.63 37.88 -5.84
CA LYS A 9 2.19 36.61 -6.29
C LYS A 9 1.39 36.14 -7.51
N ASN A 10 1.92 36.48 -8.68
CA ASN A 10 1.62 35.81 -9.94
C ASN A 10 1.95 34.32 -9.77
N LYS A 11 0.92 33.46 -9.86
CA LYS A 11 1.06 32.02 -10.05
C LYS A 11 0.12 31.52 -11.15
N SER A 12 -0.08 32.38 -12.16
CA SER A 12 -0.75 32.08 -13.42
C SER A 12 0.28 31.52 -14.40
N GLU A 13 0.71 30.26 -14.23
CA GLU A 13 1.48 29.54 -15.25
C GLU A 13 1.62 28.03 -14.97
N GLN A 14 0.54 27.36 -14.59
CA GLN A 14 0.41 25.92 -14.85
C GLN A 14 -0.86 25.65 -15.65
N LEU A 15 -0.83 26.21 -16.86
CA LEU A 15 -1.58 25.76 -18.03
C LEU A 15 -1.09 24.36 -18.42
N PHE A 16 -1.60 23.33 -17.73
CA PHE A 16 -1.75 22.02 -18.36
C PHE A 16 -3.18 21.99 -18.90
N ARG A 17 -3.31 21.95 -20.24
CA ARG A 17 -4.56 21.92 -20.99
C ARG A 17 -5.65 21.19 -20.20
N GLN A 18 -6.52 21.97 -19.55
CA GLN A 18 -7.78 21.45 -19.03
C GLN A 18 -8.58 21.08 -20.27
N SER A 19 -8.53 19.80 -20.65
CA SER A 19 -9.65 19.16 -21.35
C SER A 19 -10.91 19.69 -20.69
N GLN A 20 -11.88 20.15 -21.49
CA GLN A 20 -13.13 20.77 -21.02
C GLN A 20 -13.73 19.92 -19.91
N CYS A 21 -13.39 20.28 -18.68
CA CYS A 21 -13.84 19.63 -17.48
C CYS A 21 -14.41 20.74 -16.61
N ASP A 22 -15.72 20.72 -16.43
CA ASP A 22 -16.46 21.69 -15.66
C ASP A 22 -16.21 21.54 -14.16
N ILE A 23 -15.66 20.39 -13.73
CA ILE A 23 -15.17 20.21 -12.37
C ILE A 23 -13.84 20.92 -12.21
N THR A 24 -13.83 21.98 -11.40
CA THR A 24 -12.64 22.82 -11.18
C THR A 24 -11.91 22.44 -9.90
N ILE A 25 -10.58 22.45 -9.95
CA ILE A 25 -9.71 22.17 -8.80
C ILE A 25 -9.16 23.48 -8.25
N TYR A 26 -9.22 23.65 -6.94
CA TYR A 26 -8.66 24.82 -6.28
C TYR A 26 -7.98 24.42 -4.97
N ALA A 27 -6.99 25.22 -4.57
CA ALA A 27 -6.35 25.08 -3.27
C ALA A 27 -7.07 25.97 -2.23
N ASP A 28 -7.43 25.38 -1.10
CA ASP A 28 -7.98 26.06 0.07
C ASP A 28 -7.12 25.76 1.30
N LYS A 29 -6.49 26.80 1.87
CA LYS A 29 -5.66 26.71 3.10
C LYS A 29 -4.63 25.56 3.08
N GLY A 30 -3.98 25.33 1.95
CA GLY A 30 -2.95 24.29 1.78
C GLY A 30 -3.50 22.88 1.53
N SER A 31 -4.80 22.73 1.29
CA SER A 31 -5.46 21.49 0.88
C SER A 31 -6.13 21.67 -0.47
N LEU A 32 -6.08 20.66 -1.33
CA LEU A 32 -6.83 20.69 -2.59
C LEU A 32 -8.31 20.39 -2.35
N ALA A 33 -9.16 20.97 -3.19
CA ALA A 33 -10.60 20.77 -3.20
C ALA A 33 -11.16 20.75 -4.64
N LEU A 34 -12.20 19.95 -4.83
CA LEU A 34 -12.97 19.86 -6.06
C LEU A 34 -14.22 20.75 -5.95
N ARG A 35 -14.47 21.57 -6.96
CA ARG A 35 -15.69 22.38 -7.09
C ARG A 35 -16.51 21.85 -8.25
N PHE A 36 -17.72 21.40 -7.93
CA PHE A 36 -18.65 20.87 -8.92
C PHE A 36 -19.48 21.99 -9.55
N PRO A 37 -19.86 21.85 -10.83
CA PRO A 37 -20.74 22.81 -11.49
C PRO A 37 -22.17 22.71 -10.93
N LYS A 38 -22.91 23.82 -11.02
CA LYS A 38 -24.27 23.94 -10.46
C LYS A 38 -25.27 22.95 -11.05
N ARG A 39 -25.02 22.42 -12.25
CA ARG A 39 -25.87 21.41 -12.90
C ARG A 39 -26.03 20.14 -12.07
N HIS A 40 -25.00 19.77 -11.29
CA HIS A 40 -25.02 18.58 -10.45
C HIS A 40 -25.45 18.88 -9.01
N ASN A 41 -25.86 20.12 -8.68
CA ASN A 41 -26.34 20.45 -7.34
C ASN A 41 -27.49 19.55 -6.87
N PRO A 42 -28.52 19.24 -7.69
CA PRO A 42 -29.64 18.39 -7.24
C PRO A 42 -29.18 17.01 -6.74
N LEU A 43 -28.18 16.41 -7.39
CA LEU A 43 -27.56 15.16 -6.95
C LEU A 43 -26.96 15.32 -5.55
N TRP A 44 -26.15 16.36 -5.35
CA TRP A 44 -25.49 16.58 -4.06
C TRP A 44 -26.48 16.94 -2.95
N GLU A 45 -27.59 17.63 -3.27
CA GLU A 45 -28.65 17.92 -2.32
C GLU A 45 -29.39 16.66 -1.88
N GLN A 46 -29.64 15.71 -2.80
CA GLN A 46 -30.19 14.39 -2.47
C GLN A 46 -29.23 13.59 -1.57
N LEU A 47 -27.93 13.62 -1.86
CA LEU A 47 -26.92 12.86 -1.11
C LEU A 47 -26.63 13.44 0.28
N ASP A 48 -26.51 14.77 0.39
CA ASP A 48 -26.21 15.42 1.67
C ASP A 48 -27.47 15.67 2.52
N GLY A 49 -28.66 15.56 1.94
CA GLY A 49 -29.94 15.89 2.59
C GLY A 49 -30.06 17.38 2.96
N LYS A 50 -29.24 18.25 2.35
CA LYS A 50 -29.19 19.69 2.63
C LYS A 50 -29.21 20.46 1.33
N SER A 51 -30.07 21.47 1.24
CA SER A 51 -30.02 22.38 0.10
C SER A 51 -28.72 23.17 0.10
N LEU A 52 -28.10 23.26 -1.08
CA LEU A 52 -26.90 24.03 -1.32
C LEU A 52 -27.21 25.51 -1.58
N ASN A 53 -28.49 25.92 -1.58
CA ASN A 53 -28.95 27.31 -1.79
C ASN A 53 -28.30 27.96 -3.02
N GLY A 54 -28.17 27.21 -4.12
CA GLY A 54 -27.57 27.68 -5.37
C GLY A 54 -26.04 27.84 -5.35
N LYS A 55 -25.36 27.50 -4.25
CA LYS A 55 -23.90 27.46 -4.17
C LYS A 55 -23.37 26.18 -4.81
N PRO A 56 -22.22 26.22 -5.51
CA PRO A 56 -21.61 25.01 -6.05
C PRO A 56 -21.13 24.12 -4.89
N LYS A 57 -21.35 22.82 -5.01
CA LYS A 57 -20.80 21.85 -4.07
C LYS A 57 -19.27 21.89 -4.14
N CYS A 58 -18.64 21.96 -2.97
CA CYS A 58 -17.19 21.86 -2.84
C CYS A 58 -16.85 20.64 -1.98
N LEU A 59 -15.91 19.82 -2.45
CA LEU A 59 -15.41 18.64 -1.77
C LEU A 59 -13.92 18.82 -1.48
N GLY A 60 -13.57 18.93 -0.21
CA GLY A 60 -12.17 18.98 0.21
C GLY A 60 -11.53 17.60 0.12
N ILE A 61 -10.44 17.49 -0.67
CA ILE A 61 -9.72 16.23 -0.92
C ILE A 61 -8.41 16.16 -0.13
N GLY A 62 -8.00 17.24 0.55
CA GLY A 62 -6.76 17.28 1.34
C GLY A 62 -6.64 16.18 2.41
N LYS A 63 -7.76 15.65 2.93
CA LYS A 63 -7.75 14.56 3.90
C LYS A 63 -7.23 13.23 3.34
N TYR A 64 -7.19 13.06 2.02
CA TYR A 64 -6.77 11.83 1.36
C TYR A 64 -5.33 11.91 0.83
N GLY A 65 -4.52 12.80 1.39
CA GLY A 65 -3.12 12.96 0.99
C GLY A 65 -2.89 13.84 -0.24
N PHE A 66 -3.91 14.60 -0.68
CA PHE A 66 -3.79 15.59 -1.74
C PHE A 66 -3.27 16.92 -1.18
N LYS A 67 -1.94 17.05 -1.18
CA LYS A 67 -1.23 18.30 -0.87
C LYS A 67 -1.18 19.22 -2.08
N ASP A 68 -0.93 20.50 -1.85
CA ASP A 68 -0.71 21.53 -2.88
C ASP A 68 0.68 21.40 -3.55
N ASP A 69 0.96 20.20 -4.07
CA ASP A 69 2.17 19.83 -4.80
C ASP A 69 1.82 19.52 -6.26
N ALA A 70 2.78 19.61 -7.18
CA ALA A 70 2.55 19.37 -8.61
C ALA A 70 1.94 17.97 -8.90
N ASP A 71 2.37 16.94 -8.16
CA ASP A 71 1.82 15.59 -8.28
C ASP A 71 0.43 15.46 -7.65
N GLY A 72 0.14 16.26 -6.61
CA GLY A 72 -1.20 16.38 -6.03
C GLY A 72 -2.20 16.95 -7.03
N TRP A 73 -1.82 18.01 -7.74
CA TRP A 73 -2.62 18.62 -8.80
C TRP A 73 -2.89 17.67 -9.97
N LYS A 74 -1.88 16.92 -10.44
CA LYS A 74 -2.07 15.93 -11.51
C LYS A 74 -3.08 14.84 -11.13
N ARG A 75 -2.94 14.26 -9.93
CA ARG A 75 -3.87 13.24 -9.45
C ARG A 75 -5.28 13.79 -9.23
N ALA A 76 -5.39 14.99 -8.65
CA ALA A 76 -6.67 15.66 -8.49
C ALA A 76 -7.35 15.90 -9.85
N ASN A 77 -6.58 16.28 -10.88
CA ASN A 77 -7.07 16.49 -12.24
C ASN A 77 -7.57 15.20 -12.88
N GLN A 78 -6.85 14.10 -12.71
CA GLN A 78 -7.31 12.79 -13.19
C GLN A 78 -8.64 12.38 -12.54
N ILE A 79 -8.79 12.64 -11.24
CA ILE A 79 -10.04 12.31 -10.53
C ILE A 79 -11.19 13.23 -10.98
N ALA A 80 -10.94 14.52 -11.17
CA ALA A 80 -11.93 15.44 -11.71
C ALA A 80 -12.46 14.95 -13.07
N VAL A 81 -11.55 14.55 -13.98
CA VAL A 81 -11.88 14.02 -15.30
C VAL A 81 -12.70 12.72 -15.19
N GLN A 82 -12.32 11.80 -14.29
CA GLN A 82 -13.05 10.53 -14.11
C GLN A 82 -14.47 10.75 -13.57
N ILE A 83 -14.61 11.60 -12.56
CA ILE A 83 -15.92 11.91 -11.98
C ILE A 83 -16.82 12.56 -13.03
N GLU A 84 -16.27 13.47 -13.82
CA GLU A 84 -17.02 14.12 -14.88
C GLU A 84 -17.46 13.15 -15.97
N ALA A 85 -16.57 12.26 -16.43
CA ALA A 85 -16.91 11.23 -17.40
C ALA A 85 -18.05 10.32 -16.89
N ASP A 86 -18.04 9.96 -15.60
CA ASP A 86 -19.09 9.16 -14.99
C ASP A 86 -20.41 9.95 -14.85
N LEU A 87 -20.35 11.27 -14.58
CA LEU A 87 -21.52 12.14 -14.43
C LEU A 87 -22.15 12.59 -15.77
N ASP A 88 -21.36 12.68 -16.83
CA ASP A 88 -21.84 13.06 -18.16
C ASP A 88 -22.46 11.88 -18.92
N HIS A 89 -22.32 10.66 -18.42
CA HIS A 89 -22.92 9.48 -19.03
C HIS A 89 -24.45 9.45 -18.80
N PRO A 90 -25.28 9.05 -19.80
CA PRO A 90 -26.74 8.95 -19.62
C PRO A 90 -27.16 7.97 -18.52
N GLU A 91 -26.33 6.97 -18.24
CA GLU A 91 -26.51 6.02 -17.12
C GLU A 91 -25.64 6.36 -15.89
N TRP A 92 -25.40 7.64 -15.62
CA TRP A 92 -24.53 8.10 -14.52
C TRP A 92 -24.88 7.46 -13.17
N HIS A 93 -26.17 7.18 -12.90
CA HIS A 93 -26.63 6.54 -11.66
C HIS A 93 -25.96 5.19 -11.35
N LYS A 94 -25.52 4.44 -12.37
CA LYS A 94 -24.86 3.14 -12.20
C LYS A 94 -23.33 3.26 -12.14
N LEU A 95 -22.78 4.25 -12.84
CA LEU A 95 -21.32 4.41 -13.03
C LEU A 95 -20.68 5.28 -11.95
N PHE A 96 -21.42 6.30 -11.49
CA PHE A 96 -20.98 7.23 -10.48
C PHE A 96 -21.05 6.58 -9.10
N ASP A 97 -19.89 6.36 -8.50
CA ASP A 97 -19.80 5.89 -7.12
C ASP A 97 -20.04 7.03 -6.13
N VAL A 98 -21.21 7.01 -5.49
CA VAL A 98 -21.64 7.94 -4.45
C VAL A 98 -20.68 7.97 -3.25
N THR A 99 -20.03 6.85 -2.93
CA THR A 99 -19.06 6.79 -1.82
C THR A 99 -17.74 7.48 -2.13
N LEU A 100 -17.51 7.74 -3.42
CA LEU A 100 -16.25 8.23 -3.99
C LEU A 100 -15.05 7.31 -3.72
N ALA A 101 -15.30 6.06 -3.30
CA ALA A 101 -14.26 5.07 -3.04
C ALA A 101 -13.56 4.66 -4.35
N LYS A 102 -14.32 4.54 -5.45
CA LYS A 102 -13.82 4.31 -6.82
C LYS A 102 -12.71 5.27 -7.21
N TYR A 103 -12.79 6.52 -6.76
CA TYR A 103 -11.83 7.58 -7.11
C TYR A 103 -10.73 7.77 -6.05
N GLY A 104 -10.67 6.92 -5.01
CA GLY A 104 -9.70 7.04 -3.93
C GLY A 104 -9.96 8.21 -2.97
N ILE A 105 -11.17 8.79 -2.98
CA ILE A 105 -11.60 9.93 -2.13
C ILE A 105 -12.72 9.48 -1.16
N GLY A 106 -12.67 8.22 -0.74
CA GLY A 106 -13.71 7.62 0.11
C GLY A 106 -13.85 8.31 1.46
N SER A 107 -14.91 9.11 1.62
CA SER A 107 -15.21 9.75 2.91
C SER A 107 -15.99 8.81 3.80
N ALA A 108 -15.61 8.71 5.07
CA ALA A 108 -16.40 8.02 6.09
C ALA A 108 -17.86 8.55 6.19
N LYS A 109 -18.13 9.78 5.70
CA LYS A 109 -19.48 10.33 5.61
C LYS A 109 -20.33 9.68 4.52
N TYR A 110 -19.73 9.36 3.36
CA TYR A 110 -20.42 8.75 2.23
C TYR A 110 -20.34 7.22 2.24
N ALA A 111 -19.39 6.64 2.98
CA ALA A 111 -19.32 5.20 3.24
C ALA A 111 -20.59 4.65 3.94
N LYS A 112 -21.22 5.44 4.82
CA LYS A 112 -22.48 5.07 5.47
C LYS A 112 -23.69 5.10 4.53
N MET A 113 -23.60 5.81 3.40
CA MET A 113 -24.67 5.88 2.39
C MET A 113 -24.57 4.73 1.38
N ALA A 114 -23.40 4.09 1.22
CA ALA A 114 -23.28 2.85 0.44
C ALA A 114 -24.12 1.72 1.04
N ASP A 115 -24.21 1.66 2.37
CA ASP A 115 -25.08 0.70 3.06
C ASP A 115 -26.57 1.03 2.91
N VAL A 116 -26.91 2.31 2.74
CA VAL A 116 -28.31 2.78 2.62
C VAL A 116 -28.81 2.71 1.16
N LEU A 117 -27.92 2.74 0.18
CA LEU A 117 -28.22 2.54 -1.25
C LEU A 117 -28.01 1.09 -1.72
N GLN A 118 -27.88 0.12 -0.80
CA GLN A 118 -28.13 -1.28 -1.14
C GLN A 118 -29.62 -1.41 -1.50
N MET A 119 -29.95 -1.14 -2.76
CA MET A 119 -31.24 -1.52 -3.32
C MET A 119 -31.47 -3.01 -3.01
N PRO A 120 -32.60 -3.39 -2.41
CA PRO A 120 -32.89 -4.78 -2.10
C PRO A 120 -33.03 -5.53 -3.43
N GLY A 121 -31.97 -6.21 -3.89
CA GLY A 121 -32.00 -7.03 -5.10
C GLY A 121 -30.71 -7.15 -5.90
N VAL A 122 -29.72 -6.25 -5.73
CA VAL A 122 -28.45 -6.38 -6.45
C VAL A 122 -27.50 -7.23 -5.60
N LYS A 123 -27.41 -8.52 -5.91
CA LYS A 123 -26.36 -9.40 -5.40
C LYS A 123 -25.02 -8.80 -5.81
N GLN A 124 -24.27 -8.24 -4.86
CA GLN A 124 -22.87 -7.91 -5.15
C GLN A 124 -22.17 -9.18 -5.61
N PRO A 125 -21.40 -9.16 -6.72
CA PRO A 125 -20.59 -10.29 -7.09
C PRO A 125 -19.67 -10.56 -5.90
N LYS A 126 -19.78 -11.77 -5.35
CA LYS A 126 -18.94 -12.23 -4.25
C LYS A 126 -17.49 -12.00 -4.73
N PRO A 127 -16.66 -11.25 -4.00
CA PRO A 127 -15.27 -11.05 -4.43
C PRO A 127 -14.65 -12.44 -4.60
N GLU A 128 -14.30 -12.78 -5.84
CA GLU A 128 -13.87 -14.13 -6.23
C GLU A 128 -12.52 -14.51 -5.61
N THR A 129 -11.83 -13.54 -5.02
CA THR A 129 -10.55 -13.78 -4.36
C THR A 129 -10.53 -13.03 -3.04
N THR A 130 -10.57 -13.79 -1.95
CA THR A 130 -10.44 -13.26 -0.61
C THR A 130 -8.97 -12.88 -0.38
N VAL A 131 -8.70 -11.86 0.44
CA VAL A 131 -7.32 -11.46 0.79
C VAL A 131 -6.49 -12.64 1.33
N GLY A 132 -7.13 -13.63 1.95
CA GLY A 132 -6.50 -14.87 2.39
C GLY A 132 -5.96 -15.74 1.24
N GLU A 133 -6.71 -15.87 0.14
CA GLU A 133 -6.29 -16.68 -1.02
C GLU A 133 -5.09 -16.03 -1.72
N LEU A 134 -5.10 -14.70 -1.86
CA LEU A 134 -3.93 -13.94 -2.34
C LEU A 134 -2.69 -14.12 -1.46
N TRP A 135 -2.89 -14.29 -0.15
CA TRP A 135 -1.79 -14.53 0.79
C TRP A 135 -1.22 -15.94 0.64
N GLU A 136 -2.06 -16.94 0.42
CA GLU A 136 -1.64 -18.31 0.16
C GLU A 136 -0.86 -18.41 -1.15
N ASP A 137 -1.33 -17.77 -2.23
CA ASP A 137 -0.61 -17.67 -3.50
C ASP A 137 0.76 -17.00 -3.35
N TYR A 138 0.84 -15.95 -2.52
CA TYR A 138 2.10 -15.29 -2.22
C TYR A 138 3.08 -16.19 -1.45
N LEU A 139 2.60 -16.98 -0.49
CA LEU A 139 3.43 -17.94 0.24
C LEU A 139 3.94 -19.05 -0.68
N LEU A 140 3.07 -19.58 -1.56
CA LEU A 140 3.44 -20.58 -2.57
C LEU A 140 4.49 -20.03 -3.53
N TRP A 141 4.30 -18.80 -4.02
CA TRP A 141 5.29 -18.12 -4.86
C TRP A 141 6.62 -17.92 -4.12
N LYS A 142 6.58 -17.50 -2.85
CA LYS A 142 7.79 -17.34 -2.04
C LYS A 142 8.54 -18.65 -1.84
N GLU A 143 7.85 -19.76 -1.67
CA GLU A 143 8.46 -21.09 -1.59
C GLU A 143 9.25 -21.44 -2.86
N THR A 144 8.75 -21.06 -4.05
CA THR A 144 9.50 -21.27 -5.31
C THR A 144 10.76 -20.41 -5.46
N GLN A 145 10.82 -19.25 -4.79
CA GLN A 145 11.95 -18.32 -4.87
C GLN A 145 13.04 -18.62 -3.84
N VAL A 146 12.72 -19.36 -2.78
CA VAL A 146 13.70 -19.80 -1.80
C VAL A 146 14.27 -21.12 -2.30
N GLU A 147 15.47 -21.11 -2.86
CA GLU A 147 16.13 -22.37 -3.20
C GLU A 147 16.21 -23.25 -1.94
N PRO A 148 15.76 -24.52 -1.99
CA PRO A 148 15.71 -25.41 -0.83
C PRO A 148 17.10 -25.61 -0.19
N THR A 149 18.16 -25.40 -0.97
CA THR A 149 19.56 -25.44 -0.54
C THR A 149 19.88 -24.36 0.51
N THR A 150 19.48 -23.11 0.27
CA THR A 150 19.77 -21.98 1.17
C THR A 150 19.08 -22.10 2.52
N PHE A 151 17.81 -22.53 2.53
CA PHE A 151 17.10 -22.73 3.79
C PHE A 151 17.63 -23.95 4.54
N HIS A 152 17.91 -25.05 3.83
CA HIS A 152 18.45 -26.26 4.45
C HIS A 152 19.82 -26.02 5.08
N ASP A 153 20.73 -25.34 4.39
CA ASP A 153 22.06 -25.03 4.90
C ASP A 153 22.00 -24.07 6.09
N THR A 154 21.16 -23.04 6.01
CA THR A 154 20.97 -22.09 7.12
C THR A 154 20.33 -22.77 8.33
N TYR A 155 19.34 -23.63 8.11
CA TYR A 155 18.70 -24.40 9.17
C TYR A 155 19.66 -25.40 9.81
N GLN A 156 20.41 -26.16 9.01
CA GLN A 156 21.43 -27.08 9.51
C GLN A 156 22.49 -26.34 10.31
N THR A 157 23.08 -25.26 9.76
CA THR A 157 24.14 -24.52 10.46
C THR A 157 23.64 -23.76 11.69
N ALA A 158 22.43 -23.21 11.69
CA ALA A 158 21.92 -22.47 12.84
C ALA A 158 21.45 -23.42 13.95
N PHE A 159 20.67 -24.45 13.62
CA PHE A 159 20.01 -25.29 14.64
C PHE A 159 20.85 -26.50 15.06
N THR A 160 21.55 -27.18 14.13
CA THR A 160 22.34 -28.36 14.52
C THR A 160 23.59 -27.98 15.31
N ASN A 161 24.18 -26.81 15.04
CA ASN A 161 25.35 -26.36 15.79
C ASN A 161 25.02 -25.99 17.24
N ILE A 162 23.82 -25.47 17.50
CA ILE A 162 23.33 -25.20 18.86
C ILE A 162 23.11 -26.52 19.60
N ILE A 163 22.50 -27.53 18.95
CA ILE A 163 22.28 -28.86 19.55
C ILE A 163 23.62 -29.56 19.84
N LYS A 164 24.63 -29.39 18.97
CA LYS A 164 26.00 -29.87 19.18
C LYS A 164 26.78 -29.07 20.24
N GLY A 165 26.14 -28.12 20.93
CA GLY A 165 26.77 -27.33 22.00
C GLY A 165 27.80 -26.29 21.52
N LEU A 166 27.89 -26.05 20.21
CA LEU A 166 28.81 -25.07 19.62
C LEU A 166 28.33 -23.65 19.96
N LYS A 167 29.26 -22.80 20.39
CA LYS A 167 28.94 -21.39 20.73
C LYS A 167 29.33 -20.49 19.56
N TRP A 168 28.39 -19.66 19.10
CA TRP A 168 28.65 -18.64 18.09
C TRP A 168 29.63 -17.59 18.63
N ASN A 169 30.74 -17.38 17.94
CA ASN A 169 31.68 -16.31 18.26
C ASN A 169 31.42 -15.11 17.34
N ASN A 170 30.92 -14.02 17.92
CA ASN A 170 30.53 -12.83 17.16
C ASN A 170 31.74 -12.10 16.53
N LYS A 171 32.96 -12.30 17.05
CA LYS A 171 34.18 -11.66 16.53
C LYS A 171 34.70 -12.37 15.27
N THR A 172 34.67 -13.70 15.24
CA THR A 172 35.17 -14.49 14.11
C THR A 172 34.08 -14.89 13.12
N LYS A 173 32.80 -14.59 13.45
CA LYS A 173 31.61 -15.00 12.68
C LYS A 173 31.59 -16.50 12.37
N SER A 174 32.02 -17.30 13.34
CA SER A 174 32.11 -18.76 13.22
C SER A 174 31.74 -19.45 14.53
N PHE A 175 31.25 -20.69 14.43
CA PHE A 175 30.99 -21.56 15.58
C PHE A 175 32.31 -22.16 16.07
N MET A 176 32.63 -21.96 17.35
CA MET A 176 33.80 -22.61 17.96
C MET A 176 33.39 -23.92 18.62
N ILE A 177 34.16 -24.98 18.35
CA ILE A 177 34.06 -26.27 19.02
C ILE A 177 34.35 -26.05 20.50
N ARG A 178 33.41 -26.41 21.37
CA ARG A 178 33.71 -26.50 22.80
C ARG A 178 34.69 -27.67 22.97
N VAL A 179 35.89 -27.36 23.44
CA VAL A 179 36.99 -28.29 23.73
C VAL A 179 36.61 -29.39 24.76
N TRP A 180 35.40 -29.35 25.33
CA TRP A 180 34.92 -30.33 26.30
C TRP A 180 34.68 -31.74 25.70
N ASP A 181 34.63 -31.91 24.38
CA ASP A 181 34.57 -33.24 23.74
C ASP A 181 35.96 -33.91 23.56
N LEU A 182 37.06 -33.23 23.89
CA LEU A 182 38.38 -33.90 24.02
C LEU A 182 38.54 -34.63 25.36
N GLY A 183 37.48 -34.68 26.18
CA GLY A 183 37.45 -35.30 27.50
C GLY A 183 36.97 -36.75 27.55
N PHE A 184 36.59 -37.40 26.45
CA PHE A 184 36.38 -38.85 26.45
C PHE A 184 37.70 -39.56 26.13
N ASN A 185 38.46 -39.85 27.18
CA ASN A 185 39.62 -40.71 27.17
C ASN A 185 39.17 -42.15 27.53
N PRO A 186 38.78 -43.01 26.57
CA PRO A 186 38.67 -44.43 26.87
C PRO A 186 40.09 -44.94 27.04
N LYS A 187 40.49 -45.13 28.29
CA LYS A 187 41.72 -45.81 28.67
C LYS A 187 41.93 -47.04 27.78
N ARG A 188 43.07 -47.06 27.10
CA ARG A 188 43.92 -48.24 26.82
C ARG A 188 43.16 -49.54 26.48
N THR A 189 43.21 -49.94 25.22
CA THR A 189 43.56 -51.34 24.90
C THR A 189 44.73 -51.33 23.93
N LYS A 190 45.89 -51.62 24.51
CA LYS A 190 47.18 -51.72 23.85
C LYS A 190 47.28 -53.12 23.23
N CYS A 191 46.69 -53.33 22.06
CA CYS A 191 47.00 -54.53 21.27
C CYS A 191 48.22 -54.24 20.41
N ARG A 192 49.38 -54.54 21.01
CA ARG A 192 50.67 -54.73 20.37
C ARG A 192 50.50 -55.89 19.38
N ASN A 193 50.67 -55.67 18.08
CA ASN A 193 51.11 -56.74 17.18
C ASN A 193 52.19 -56.20 16.27
N SER A 194 53.40 -56.60 16.64
CA SER A 194 54.62 -56.56 15.85
C SER A 194 54.52 -57.55 14.70
N SER A 195 54.82 -57.12 13.48
CA SER A 195 55.53 -57.87 12.43
C SER A 195 55.59 -56.92 11.22
N ALA A 196 56.71 -56.24 11.00
CA ALA A 196 57.87 -56.76 10.29
C ALA A 196 57.50 -57.30 8.90
N SER A 197 57.85 -56.54 7.86
CA SER A 197 58.48 -57.06 6.64
C SER A 197 58.99 -55.90 5.80
N THR A 198 60.26 -55.60 6.03
CA THR A 198 61.19 -55.14 4.98
C THR A 198 61.30 -56.24 3.92
N ILE A 199 61.35 -55.88 2.64
CA ILE A 199 62.39 -56.28 1.66
C ILE A 199 61.96 -55.78 0.27
N CYS A 200 62.91 -55.07 -0.33
CA CYS A 200 63.25 -54.82 -1.75
C CYS A 200 62.14 -54.88 -2.82
#